data_AF-A0A355E9J5-F1
#
_entry.id   AF-A0A355E9J5-F1
#
_cell.length_a   1.000
_cell.length_b   1.000
_cell.length_c   1.000
_cell.angle_alpha   90.00
_cell.angle_beta   90.00
_cell.angle_gamma   90.00
#
_symmetry.space_group_name_H-M   'P 1'
#
loop_
_entity.id
_entity.type
_entity.pdbx_description
1 polymer ?
#
loop_
_entity_poly.entity_id
_entity_poly.type
_entity_poly.pdbx_seq_one_letter_code
_entity_poly.pdbx_strand_id
1 'polypeptide(L)'
;MALPIALAVLACAAALDPSGTARAQEGYAFQQLQALAQDSARRPRAEAPPVGGGRALPAAPGSEAVGSYVSGRLNRAARLPPAGDGFVKIERRRGRAWGTDELAAALQAIGARYRKAFPDGARVQIGDLSGKNGGTITLHKSHTNGLDADIALAAAGEREQDPEREGFDRDFVENGRLSGDFDAAANWELARAAAAQPLVERLFVAPEVKALFCRLHGAEPESRDALRILRPAAHHSDHYHLRLRCPAGDRRCVPQAPVAEGTGCDGIGALGEELDSPD
;
A
#
# COMPACT_ATOMS: atom_id res chain seq x y z
N MET A 1 6.70 61.13 63.30
CA MET A 1 6.28 61.40 61.92
C MET A 1 7.18 60.57 61.02
N ALA A 2 6.63 59.53 60.39
CA ALA A 2 7.37 58.51 59.65
C ALA A 2 7.54 58.90 58.18
N LEU A 3 8.74 58.70 57.65
CA LEU A 3 9.11 58.84 56.23
C LEU A 3 8.91 57.48 55.53
N PRO A 4 8.31 57.40 54.32
CA PRO A 4 8.22 56.14 53.60
C PRO A 4 9.46 55.93 52.70
N ILE A 5 10.00 54.71 52.75
CA ILE A 5 11.05 54.21 51.86
C ILE A 5 10.37 53.62 50.62
N ALA A 6 10.63 54.18 49.44
CA ALA A 6 10.17 53.63 48.17
C ALA A 6 11.15 52.53 47.69
N LEU A 7 10.65 51.31 47.56
CA LEU A 7 11.37 50.16 47.02
C LEU A 7 11.23 50.17 45.48
N ALA A 8 12.33 50.37 44.75
CA ALA A 8 12.36 50.20 43.30
C ALA A 8 12.66 48.72 42.98
N VAL A 9 11.69 48.02 42.38
CA VAL A 9 11.87 46.65 41.86
C VAL A 9 12.32 46.76 40.40
N LEU A 10 13.56 46.37 40.12
CA LEU A 10 14.11 46.22 38.78
C LEU A 10 13.64 44.87 38.21
N ALA A 11 12.69 44.89 37.26
CA ALA A 11 12.30 43.68 36.53
C ALA A 11 13.26 43.47 35.34
N CYS A 12 14.08 42.42 35.44
CA CYS A 12 14.93 41.95 34.34
C CYS A 12 14.15 40.91 33.53
N ALA A 13 13.73 41.25 32.31
CA ALA A 13 13.11 40.29 31.39
C ALA A 13 14.20 39.54 30.63
N ALA A 14 14.45 38.27 30.98
CA ALA A 14 15.27 37.37 30.19
C ALA A 14 14.43 36.83 29.02
N ALA A 15 14.82 37.16 27.79
CA ALA A 15 14.26 36.55 26.58
C ALA A 15 14.77 35.10 26.49
N LEU A 16 13.85 34.13 26.49
CA LEU A 16 14.15 32.72 26.24
C LEU A 16 14.19 32.49 24.73
N ASP A 17 15.34 32.04 24.21
CA ASP A 17 15.52 31.63 22.82
C ASP A 17 14.93 30.21 22.60
N PRO A 18 13.84 30.05 21.82
CA PRO A 18 13.18 28.76 21.62
C PRO A 18 13.96 27.79 20.72
N SER A 19 15.10 28.19 20.15
CA SER A 19 15.86 27.41 19.17
C SER A 19 16.77 26.34 19.81
N GLY A 20 17.08 26.47 21.10
CA GLY A 20 18.01 25.58 21.82
C GLY A 20 17.38 24.28 22.32
N THR A 21 16.08 24.28 22.61
CA THR A 21 15.38 23.11 23.17
C THR A 21 15.06 22.05 22.12
N ALA A 22 14.75 22.45 20.88
CA ALA A 22 14.44 21.54 19.79
C ALA A 22 15.65 20.67 19.37
N ARG A 23 16.85 21.27 19.26
CA ARG A 23 18.08 20.53 18.91
C ARG A 23 18.51 19.53 19.97
N ALA A 24 18.21 19.79 21.25
CA ALA A 24 18.51 18.87 22.34
C ALA A 24 17.58 17.64 22.35
N GLN A 25 16.32 17.80 21.93
CA GLN A 25 15.34 16.71 21.86
C GLN A 25 15.60 15.74 20.69
N GLU A 26 16.04 16.24 19.53
CA GLU A 26 16.40 15.41 18.37
C GLU A 26 17.63 14.52 18.64
N GLY A 27 18.63 15.04 19.36
CA GLY A 27 19.82 14.27 19.74
C GLY A 27 19.53 13.10 20.70
N TYR A 28 18.56 13.28 21.60
CA TYR A 28 18.19 12.26 22.59
C TYR A 28 17.39 11.11 21.96
N ALA A 29 16.49 11.43 21.03
CA ALA A 29 15.70 10.42 20.29
C ALA A 29 16.58 9.54 19.39
N PHE A 30 17.59 10.12 18.74
CA PHE A 30 18.55 9.37 17.93
C PHE A 30 19.40 8.39 18.77
N GLN A 31 19.83 8.82 19.97
CA GLN A 31 20.57 7.95 20.89
C GLN A 31 19.73 6.81 21.47
N GLN A 32 18.44 7.04 21.76
CA GLN A 32 17.53 5.99 22.22
C GLN A 32 17.26 4.93 21.15
N LEU A 33 17.13 5.32 19.87
CA LEU A 33 16.95 4.37 18.77
C LEU A 33 18.19 3.49 18.53
N GLN A 34 19.39 4.06 18.67
CA GLN A 34 20.63 3.29 18.57
C GLN A 34 20.80 2.28 19.72
N ALA A 35 20.41 2.65 20.95
CA ALA A 35 20.47 1.74 22.09
C ALA A 35 19.52 0.53 21.94
N LEU A 36 18.31 0.74 21.39
CA LEU A 36 17.34 -0.33 21.15
C LEU A 36 17.77 -1.27 20.01
N ALA A 37 18.46 -0.76 18.99
CA ALA A 37 19.02 -1.58 17.91
C ALA A 37 20.16 -2.49 18.39
N GLN A 38 20.99 -2.01 19.33
CA GLN A 38 22.10 -2.79 19.88
C GLN A 38 21.65 -3.90 20.84
N ASP A 39 20.54 -3.70 21.58
CA ASP A 39 20.00 -4.71 22.49
C ASP A 39 19.36 -5.91 21.75
N SER A 40 18.74 -5.66 20.58
CA SER A 40 18.19 -6.72 19.74
C SER A 40 19.28 -7.61 19.09
N ALA A 41 20.51 -7.11 18.96
CA ALA A 41 21.65 -7.85 18.41
C ALA A 41 22.38 -8.74 19.45
N ARG A 42 22.05 -8.61 20.74
CA ARG A 42 22.71 -9.33 21.84
C ARG A 42 21.93 -10.51 22.42
N ARG A 43 20.71 -10.78 21.95
CA ARG A 43 19.94 -11.95 22.40
C ARG A 43 20.46 -13.23 21.73
N PRO A 44 20.84 -14.27 22.48
CA PRO A 44 21.18 -15.55 21.88
C PRO A 44 19.93 -16.13 21.20
N ARG A 45 20.11 -16.60 19.96
CA ARG A 45 19.07 -17.26 19.18
C ARG A 45 18.70 -18.56 19.88
N ALA A 46 17.52 -18.63 20.48
CA ALA A 46 17.02 -19.88 21.05
C ALA A 46 16.92 -20.92 19.93
N GLU A 47 17.63 -22.03 20.09
CA GLU A 47 17.56 -23.19 19.21
C GLU A 47 16.18 -23.84 19.37
N ALA A 48 15.46 -24.00 18.25
CA ALA A 48 14.17 -24.68 18.24
C ALA A 48 14.38 -26.19 18.46
N PRO A 49 13.49 -26.88 19.19
CA PRO A 49 13.62 -28.31 19.44
C PRO A 49 13.44 -29.10 18.13
N PRO A 50 14.07 -30.29 18.00
CA PRO A 50 13.97 -31.08 16.79
C PRO A 50 12.54 -31.61 16.62
N VAL A 51 11.92 -31.28 15.49
CA VAL A 51 10.60 -31.79 15.11
C VAL A 51 10.75 -33.25 14.68
N GLY A 52 10.14 -34.15 15.44
CA GLY A 52 10.10 -35.59 15.18
C GLY A 52 9.37 -35.94 13.88
N GLY A 53 9.87 -37.00 13.21
CA GLY A 53 9.47 -37.46 11.88
C GLY A 53 8.05 -38.01 11.76
N GLY A 54 7.06 -37.13 11.75
CA GLY A 54 5.76 -37.40 11.14
C GLY A 54 5.89 -37.27 9.63
N ARG A 55 5.59 -38.35 8.90
CA ARG A 55 5.51 -38.33 7.42
C ARG A 55 4.39 -37.36 7.04
N ALA A 56 4.77 -36.15 6.60
CA ALA A 56 3.83 -35.10 6.22
C ALA A 56 2.87 -35.65 5.16
N LEU A 57 1.57 -35.56 5.44
CA LEU A 57 0.56 -35.72 4.39
C LEU A 57 0.90 -34.72 3.28
N PRO A 58 0.79 -35.09 1.99
CA PRO A 58 1.00 -34.12 0.93
C PRO A 58 0.07 -32.93 1.20
N ALA A 59 0.65 -31.73 1.30
CA ALA A 59 -0.13 -30.52 1.48
C ALA A 59 -1.22 -30.49 0.42
N ALA A 60 -2.45 -30.17 0.82
CA ALA A 60 -3.54 -29.97 -0.14
C ALA A 60 -3.04 -28.99 -1.22
N PRO A 61 -3.32 -29.23 -2.51
CA PRO A 61 -2.84 -28.34 -3.55
C PRO A 61 -3.44 -26.94 -3.29
N GLY A 62 -2.58 -25.93 -3.13
CA GLY A 62 -2.98 -24.54 -2.96
C GLY A 62 -3.78 -24.03 -4.14
N SER A 63 -4.29 -22.80 -4.05
CA SER A 63 -4.96 -22.10 -5.15
C SER A 63 -4.13 -22.13 -6.44
N GLU A 64 -4.76 -21.93 -7.60
CA GLU A 64 -4.03 -21.87 -8.87
C GLU A 64 -4.71 -20.90 -9.84
N ALA A 65 -3.93 -19.94 -10.33
CA ALA A 65 -4.25 -19.10 -11.46
C ALA A 65 -4.04 -19.86 -12.78
N VAL A 66 -5.01 -19.77 -13.68
CA VAL A 66 -4.96 -20.40 -15.01
C VAL A 66 -5.28 -19.36 -16.07
N GLY A 67 -4.53 -19.37 -17.18
CA GLY A 67 -4.71 -18.41 -18.28
C GLY A 67 -4.09 -17.04 -17.99
N SER A 68 -4.47 -16.05 -18.80
CA SER A 68 -4.01 -14.67 -18.64
C SER A 68 -4.89 -13.89 -17.68
N TYR A 69 -4.49 -12.67 -17.33
CA TYR A 69 -5.24 -11.76 -16.45
C TYR A 69 -6.64 -11.40 -17.01
N VAL A 70 -6.79 -11.38 -18.33
CA VAL A 70 -8.02 -11.00 -19.06
C VAL A 70 -8.83 -12.18 -19.60
N SER A 71 -8.26 -13.38 -19.59
CA SER A 71 -8.91 -14.60 -20.08
C SER A 71 -8.40 -15.82 -19.29
N GLY A 72 -8.86 -15.91 -18.04
CA GLY A 72 -8.40 -16.91 -17.11
C GLY A 72 -9.49 -17.55 -16.26
N ARG A 73 -9.03 -18.42 -15.37
CA ARG A 73 -9.82 -19.14 -14.36
C ARG A 73 -9.02 -19.20 -13.06
N LEU A 74 -9.72 -19.29 -11.94
CA LEU A 74 -9.14 -19.52 -10.63
C LEU A 74 -9.59 -20.88 -10.11
N ASN A 75 -8.64 -21.75 -9.76
CA ASN A 75 -8.94 -23.02 -9.09
C ASN A 75 -8.66 -22.90 -7.59
N ARG A 76 -9.48 -23.58 -6.78
CA ARG A 76 -9.27 -23.68 -5.32
C ARG A 76 -9.06 -22.31 -4.67
N ALA A 77 -9.91 -21.35 -5.07
CA ALA A 77 -9.81 -19.96 -4.66
C ALA A 77 -9.78 -19.78 -3.13
N ALA A 78 -8.88 -18.92 -2.69
CA ALA A 78 -8.92 -18.34 -1.36
C ALA A 78 -9.99 -17.24 -1.31
N ARG A 79 -10.71 -17.15 -0.19
CA ARG A 79 -11.59 -16.01 0.08
C ARG A 79 -10.85 -15.01 0.96
N LEU A 80 -10.77 -13.76 0.52
CA LEU A 80 -10.30 -12.68 1.39
C LEU A 80 -11.30 -12.50 2.55
N PRO A 81 -10.84 -12.48 3.82
CA PRO A 81 -11.70 -12.17 4.95
C PRO A 81 -12.38 -10.81 4.80
N PRO A 82 -13.57 -10.59 5.39
CA PRO A 82 -14.28 -9.30 5.29
C PRO A 82 -13.49 -8.13 5.91
N ALA A 83 -12.55 -8.42 6.80
CA ALA A 83 -11.60 -7.49 7.39
C ALA A 83 -10.41 -8.26 8.00
N GLY A 84 -9.33 -7.55 8.27
CA GLY A 84 -8.19 -8.04 9.04
C GLY A 84 -7.34 -6.89 9.56
N ASP A 85 -6.09 -7.18 9.94
CA ASP A 85 -5.18 -6.16 10.47
C ASP A 85 -4.89 -5.11 9.39
N GLY A 86 -5.38 -3.89 9.61
CA GLY A 86 -5.18 -2.77 8.71
C GLY A 86 -5.97 -2.76 7.40
N PHE A 87 -6.89 -3.70 7.14
CA PHE A 87 -7.71 -3.69 5.93
C PHE A 87 -9.19 -4.04 6.16
N VAL A 88 -10.04 -3.62 5.23
CA VAL A 88 -11.45 -3.98 5.12
C VAL A 88 -11.82 -4.28 3.67
N LYS A 89 -12.53 -5.38 3.42
CA LYS A 89 -13.16 -5.63 2.11
C LYS A 89 -14.42 -4.78 2.01
N ILE A 90 -14.51 -3.97 0.96
CA ILE A 90 -15.69 -3.15 0.60
C ILE A 90 -16.45 -3.79 -0.58
N GLU A 91 -17.54 -3.20 -1.06
CA GLU A 91 -18.32 -3.72 -2.21
C GLU A 91 -18.76 -5.19 -2.04
N ARG A 92 -19.04 -5.61 -0.80
CA ARG A 92 -19.18 -7.04 -0.43
C ARG A 92 -20.32 -7.75 -1.16
N ARG A 93 -21.37 -7.01 -1.51
CA ARG A 93 -22.54 -7.51 -2.25
C ARG A 93 -22.21 -8.06 -3.63
N ARG A 94 -21.11 -7.62 -4.24
CA ARG A 94 -20.67 -8.09 -5.57
C ARG A 94 -20.15 -9.53 -5.56
N GLY A 95 -19.81 -10.09 -4.39
CA GLY A 95 -19.31 -11.46 -4.28
C GLY A 95 -17.91 -11.68 -4.88
N ARG A 96 -17.12 -10.61 -5.08
CA ARG A 96 -15.79 -10.61 -5.71
C ARG A 96 -14.67 -10.52 -4.68
N ALA A 97 -14.66 -11.44 -3.73
CA ALA A 97 -13.67 -11.51 -2.65
C ALA A 97 -12.77 -12.73 -2.79
N TRP A 98 -12.52 -13.19 -4.02
CA TRP A 98 -11.82 -14.43 -4.29
C TRP A 98 -10.53 -14.17 -5.05
N GLY A 99 -9.48 -14.91 -4.70
CA GLY A 99 -8.18 -14.79 -5.34
C GLY A 99 -7.33 -16.02 -5.08
N THR A 100 -6.08 -15.96 -5.51
CA THR A 100 -5.05 -16.91 -5.07
C THR A 100 -4.73 -16.74 -3.59
N ASP A 101 -4.16 -17.78 -2.98
CA ASP A 101 -3.61 -17.76 -1.62
C ASP A 101 -2.55 -16.65 -1.51
N GLU A 102 -1.73 -16.49 -2.56
CA GLU A 102 -0.72 -15.45 -2.71
C GLU A 102 -1.33 -14.05 -2.71
N LEU A 103 -2.43 -13.81 -3.45
CA LEU A 103 -3.12 -12.52 -3.45
C LEU A 103 -3.72 -12.21 -2.08
N ALA A 104 -4.40 -13.18 -1.47
CA ALA A 104 -4.95 -13.00 -0.13
C ALA A 104 -3.86 -12.70 0.91
N ALA A 105 -2.70 -13.37 0.83
CA ALA A 105 -1.56 -13.12 1.71
C ALA A 105 -0.93 -11.73 1.48
N ALA A 106 -0.73 -11.33 0.22
CA ALA A 106 -0.18 -10.02 -0.12
C ALA A 106 -1.06 -8.88 0.40
N LEU A 107 -2.38 -8.97 0.21
CA LEU A 107 -3.33 -7.95 0.68
C LEU A 107 -3.35 -7.82 2.21
N GLN A 108 -3.29 -8.94 2.92
CA GLN A 108 -3.19 -8.94 4.40
C GLN A 108 -1.87 -8.31 4.87
N ALA A 109 -0.76 -8.62 4.20
CA ALA A 109 0.55 -8.06 4.53
C ALA A 109 0.62 -6.54 4.24
N ILE A 110 0.00 -6.09 3.14
CA ILE A 110 -0.14 -4.67 2.80
C ILE A 110 -0.95 -3.96 3.88
N GLY A 111 -2.11 -4.50 4.27
CA GLY A 111 -2.93 -3.95 5.35
C GLY A 111 -2.17 -3.82 6.66
N ALA A 112 -1.53 -4.90 7.12
CA ALA A 112 -0.80 -4.94 8.38
C ALA A 112 0.40 -3.96 8.38
N ARG A 113 1.08 -3.82 7.24
CA ARG A 113 2.17 -2.83 7.10
C ARG A 113 1.62 -1.41 7.14
N TYR A 114 0.58 -1.12 6.37
CA TYR A 114 -0.05 0.19 6.31
C TYR A 114 -0.53 0.64 7.71
N ARG A 115 -1.18 -0.26 8.46
CA ARG A 115 -1.65 0.01 9.83
C ARG A 115 -0.53 0.39 10.79
N LYS A 116 0.69 -0.10 10.61
CA LYS A 116 1.83 0.32 11.45
C LYS A 116 2.24 1.76 11.20
N ALA A 117 2.11 2.23 9.96
CA ALA A 117 2.42 3.62 9.60
C ALA A 117 1.26 4.57 9.97
N PHE A 118 0.02 4.09 9.87
CA PHE A 118 -1.20 4.85 10.16
C PHE A 118 -2.06 4.08 11.18
N PRO A 119 -1.68 4.06 12.46
CA PRO A 119 -2.37 3.28 13.49
C PRO A 119 -3.82 3.73 13.70
N ASP A 120 -4.05 5.04 13.68
CA ASP A 120 -5.36 5.65 13.95
C ASP A 120 -6.15 5.98 12.67
N GLY A 121 -5.50 5.86 11.49
CA GLY A 121 -6.12 6.16 10.20
C GLY A 121 -7.12 5.11 9.72
N ALA A 122 -7.89 5.47 8.69
CA ALA A 122 -8.76 4.53 7.96
C ALA A 122 -7.96 3.31 7.49
N ARG A 123 -8.57 2.12 7.55
CA ARG A 123 -7.94 0.90 7.01
C ARG A 123 -7.81 0.98 5.49
N VAL A 124 -6.92 0.15 4.95
CA VAL A 124 -6.85 -0.14 3.52
C VAL A 124 -8.19 -0.73 3.07
N GLN A 125 -8.84 -0.09 2.10
CA GLN A 125 -10.15 -0.53 1.61
C GLN A 125 -9.97 -1.30 0.30
N ILE A 126 -10.33 -2.59 0.35
CA ILE A 126 -10.09 -3.52 -0.76
C ILE A 126 -11.40 -3.72 -1.54
N GLY A 127 -11.39 -3.25 -2.79
CA GLY A 127 -12.44 -3.40 -3.80
C GLY A 127 -12.42 -4.79 -4.43
N ASP A 128 -12.82 -4.89 -5.68
CA ASP A 128 -13.03 -6.16 -6.37
C ASP A 128 -11.72 -6.97 -6.50
N LEU A 129 -11.81 -8.28 -6.21
CA LEU A 129 -10.85 -9.30 -6.65
C LEU A 129 -11.51 -10.07 -7.82
N SER A 130 -11.35 -11.39 -7.91
CA SER A 130 -12.05 -12.21 -8.88
C SER A 130 -13.37 -12.78 -8.35
N GLY A 131 -14.16 -13.36 -9.25
CA GLY A 131 -15.20 -14.34 -8.88
C GLY A 131 -14.58 -15.61 -8.30
N LYS A 132 -15.40 -16.44 -7.63
CA LYS A 132 -14.95 -17.68 -6.96
C LYS A 132 -14.20 -18.66 -7.86
N ASN A 133 -14.55 -18.71 -9.14
CA ASN A 133 -13.90 -19.56 -10.12
C ASN A 133 -13.07 -18.74 -11.13
N GLY A 134 -12.81 -17.46 -10.86
CA GLY A 134 -12.25 -16.53 -11.84
C GLY A 134 -13.26 -16.24 -12.96
N GLY A 135 -12.78 -16.12 -14.19
CA GLY A 135 -13.55 -15.78 -15.38
C GLY A 135 -13.90 -14.30 -15.47
N THR A 136 -14.50 -13.90 -16.59
CA THR A 136 -14.94 -12.52 -16.82
C THR A 136 -15.94 -12.07 -15.76
N ILE A 137 -15.73 -10.88 -15.21
CA ILE A 137 -16.65 -10.20 -14.30
C ILE A 137 -17.04 -8.85 -14.89
N THR A 138 -18.23 -8.33 -14.56
CA THR A 138 -18.67 -7.03 -15.10
C THR A 138 -17.82 -5.88 -14.55
N LEU A 139 -17.69 -4.80 -15.31
CA LEU A 139 -16.89 -3.59 -15.00
C LEU A 139 -15.37 -3.78 -15.12
N HIS A 140 -14.86 -4.99 -15.34
CA HIS A 140 -13.43 -5.28 -15.39
C HIS A 140 -13.01 -5.93 -16.70
N LYS A 141 -11.87 -5.49 -17.25
CA LYS A 141 -11.19 -6.17 -18.36
C LYS A 141 -10.34 -7.36 -17.88
N SER A 142 -9.77 -7.29 -16.67
CA SER A 142 -9.00 -8.38 -16.04
C SER A 142 -9.72 -8.98 -14.82
N HIS A 143 -9.03 -9.35 -13.74
CA HIS A 143 -9.59 -10.02 -12.57
C HIS A 143 -10.09 -11.44 -12.85
N THR A 144 -9.64 -12.06 -13.94
CA THR A 144 -10.21 -13.34 -14.38
C THR A 144 -9.48 -14.57 -13.82
N ASN A 145 -8.25 -14.42 -13.32
CA ASN A 145 -7.45 -15.56 -12.85
C ASN A 145 -7.08 -15.50 -11.36
N GLY A 146 -7.58 -14.51 -10.60
CA GLY A 146 -7.35 -14.40 -9.15
C GLY A 146 -6.02 -13.76 -8.74
N LEU A 147 -5.40 -12.98 -9.64
CA LEU A 147 -4.13 -12.27 -9.40
C LEU A 147 -4.28 -10.74 -9.34
N ASP A 148 -5.49 -10.22 -9.50
CA ASP A 148 -5.79 -8.78 -9.49
C ASP A 148 -6.65 -8.39 -8.28
N ALA A 149 -6.43 -7.19 -7.74
CA ALA A 149 -7.27 -6.59 -6.71
C ALA A 149 -7.32 -5.07 -6.82
N ASP A 150 -8.49 -4.48 -6.62
CA ASP A 150 -8.62 -3.03 -6.49
C ASP A 150 -8.44 -2.60 -5.04
N ILE A 151 -7.72 -1.50 -4.83
CA ILE A 151 -7.46 -0.91 -3.51
C ILE A 151 -7.80 0.58 -3.60
N ALA A 152 -8.79 1.04 -2.85
CA ALA A 152 -9.22 2.44 -2.90
C ALA A 152 -8.06 3.38 -2.54
N LEU A 153 -7.96 4.51 -3.23
CA LEU A 153 -7.06 5.59 -2.85
C LEU A 153 -7.53 6.22 -1.52
N ALA A 154 -6.56 6.59 -0.69
CA ALA A 154 -6.82 7.17 0.63
C ALA A 154 -7.14 8.67 0.54
N ALA A 155 -8.20 9.08 1.23
CA ALA A 155 -8.53 10.49 1.45
C ALA A 155 -8.01 10.96 2.81
N ALA A 156 -7.71 12.25 2.91
CA ALA A 156 -7.48 12.91 4.19
C ALA A 156 -8.75 12.84 5.07
N GLY A 157 -8.58 12.76 6.39
CA GLY A 157 -9.70 12.77 7.34
C GLY A 157 -10.25 11.38 7.75
N GLU A 158 -9.48 10.31 7.53
CA GLU A 158 -9.61 9.02 8.23
C GLU A 158 -10.99 8.33 8.14
N ARG A 159 -11.68 8.46 7.00
CA ARG A 159 -13.01 7.86 6.81
C ARG A 159 -13.03 6.66 5.87
N GLU A 160 -13.37 5.49 6.43
CA GLU A 160 -13.80 4.31 5.67
C GLU A 160 -15.21 4.51 5.09
N GLN A 161 -15.43 3.99 3.88
CA GLN A 161 -16.76 3.94 3.29
C GLN A 161 -17.59 2.80 3.89
N ASP A 162 -18.91 2.84 3.67
CA ASP A 162 -19.77 1.69 3.98
C ASP A 162 -19.32 0.47 3.15
N PRO A 163 -18.93 -0.65 3.80
CA PRO A 163 -18.48 -1.85 3.08
C PRO A 163 -19.55 -2.49 2.17
N GLU A 164 -20.82 -2.14 2.34
CA GLU A 164 -21.92 -2.63 1.52
C GLU A 164 -22.26 -1.70 0.35
N ARG A 165 -21.67 -0.50 0.29
CA ARG A 165 -21.77 0.40 -0.86
C ARG A 165 -21.11 -0.24 -2.08
N GLU A 166 -21.75 -0.07 -3.24
CA GLU A 166 -21.14 -0.40 -4.53
C GLU A 166 -20.37 0.80 -5.09
N GLY A 167 -19.17 0.54 -5.63
CA GLY A 167 -18.26 1.57 -6.11
C GLY A 167 -17.45 2.23 -4.98
N PHE A 168 -16.34 2.83 -5.37
CA PHE A 168 -15.58 3.73 -4.51
C PHE A 168 -16.37 5.02 -4.28
N ASP A 169 -16.24 5.62 -3.10
CA ASP A 169 -17.01 6.81 -2.73
C ASP A 169 -16.40 8.14 -3.16
N ARG A 170 -15.22 8.11 -3.81
CA ARG A 170 -14.42 9.28 -4.17
C ARG A 170 -13.62 9.05 -5.44
N ASP A 171 -13.58 10.08 -6.29
CA ASP A 171 -12.60 10.25 -7.36
C ASP A 171 -11.59 11.31 -6.94
N PHE A 172 -10.30 11.07 -7.19
CA PHE A 172 -9.23 12.01 -6.84
C PHE A 172 -8.65 12.76 -8.03
N VAL A 173 -9.05 12.44 -9.25
CA VAL A 173 -8.56 13.12 -10.44
C VAL A 173 -9.73 13.68 -11.24
N GLU A 174 -9.76 15.00 -11.38
CA GLU A 174 -10.73 15.69 -12.22
C GLU A 174 -10.00 16.72 -13.09
N ASN A 175 -10.26 16.70 -14.40
CA ASN A 175 -9.65 17.63 -15.36
C ASN A 175 -8.10 17.70 -15.26
N GLY A 176 -7.45 16.54 -15.07
CA GLY A 176 -6.00 16.44 -14.96
C GLY A 176 -5.41 16.95 -13.64
N ARG A 177 -6.24 17.15 -12.61
CA ARG A 177 -5.83 17.70 -11.31
C ARG A 177 -6.21 16.76 -10.18
N LEU A 178 -5.27 16.59 -9.25
CA LEU A 178 -5.54 15.87 -8.01
C LEU A 178 -6.45 16.70 -7.08
N SER A 179 -7.43 16.03 -6.47
CA SER A 179 -8.30 16.60 -5.45
C SER A 179 -7.50 17.04 -4.21
N GLY A 180 -7.98 18.09 -3.54
CA GLY A 180 -7.35 18.64 -2.35
C GLY A 180 -7.42 17.71 -1.12
N ASP A 181 -8.31 16.73 -1.13
CA ASP A 181 -8.43 15.71 -0.09
C ASP A 181 -7.65 14.43 -0.39
N PHE A 182 -6.84 14.37 -1.46
CA PHE A 182 -5.93 13.25 -1.72
C PHE A 182 -4.84 13.18 -0.64
N ASP A 183 -4.79 12.07 0.11
CA ASP A 183 -3.75 11.88 1.12
C ASP A 183 -2.47 11.31 0.48
N ALA A 184 -1.54 12.20 0.12
CA ALA A 184 -0.30 11.80 -0.52
C ALA A 184 0.56 10.86 0.35
N ALA A 185 0.59 11.05 1.67
CA ALA A 185 1.41 10.25 2.56
C ALA A 185 0.85 8.82 2.71
N ALA A 186 -0.45 8.70 2.93
CA ALA A 186 -1.13 7.41 3.02
C ALA A 186 -1.04 6.63 1.70
N ASN A 187 -1.33 7.29 0.57
CA ASN A 187 -1.26 6.64 -0.73
C ASN A 187 0.16 6.25 -1.13
N TRP A 188 1.17 7.01 -0.71
CA TRP A 188 2.57 6.63 -0.92
C TRP A 188 2.95 5.39 -0.10
N GLU A 189 2.52 5.31 1.17
CA GLU A 189 2.78 4.10 1.97
C GLU A 189 2.08 2.87 1.40
N LEU A 190 0.88 3.00 0.84
CA LEU A 190 0.22 1.90 0.12
C LEU A 190 1.08 1.40 -1.05
N ALA A 191 1.61 2.31 -1.87
CA ALA A 191 2.48 1.95 -2.98
C ALA A 191 3.77 1.25 -2.50
N ARG A 192 4.39 1.76 -1.43
CA ARG A 192 5.58 1.12 -0.82
C ARG A 192 5.26 -0.25 -0.22
N ALA A 193 4.11 -0.38 0.44
CA ALA A 193 3.68 -1.63 1.05
C ALA A 193 3.40 -2.70 0.01
N ALA A 194 2.81 -2.32 -1.13
CA ALA A 194 2.62 -3.19 -2.29
C ALA A 194 3.95 -3.59 -2.91
N ALA A 195 4.87 -2.65 -3.12
CA ALA A 195 6.20 -2.92 -3.69
C ALA A 195 7.07 -3.84 -2.83
N ALA A 196 6.84 -3.86 -1.52
CA ALA A 196 7.50 -4.77 -0.60
C ALA A 196 7.02 -6.23 -0.71
N GLN A 197 5.93 -6.50 -1.43
CA GLN A 197 5.42 -7.87 -1.62
C GLN A 197 6.11 -8.54 -2.83
N PRO A 198 6.75 -9.73 -2.67
CA PRO A 198 7.57 -10.34 -3.71
C PRO A 198 6.87 -10.64 -5.04
N LEU A 199 5.55 -10.84 -5.00
CA LEU A 199 4.76 -11.21 -6.19
C LEU A 199 4.05 -10.02 -6.83
N VAL A 200 4.00 -8.84 -6.20
CA VAL A 200 3.37 -7.67 -6.83
C VAL A 200 4.21 -7.22 -8.01
N GLU A 201 3.60 -7.18 -9.19
CA GLU A 201 4.27 -6.81 -10.44
C GLU A 201 3.93 -5.40 -10.89
N ARG A 202 2.65 -5.03 -10.80
CA ARG A 202 2.13 -3.75 -11.24
C ARG A 202 1.13 -3.23 -10.22
N LEU A 203 1.13 -1.92 -10.07
CA LEU A 203 0.10 -1.16 -9.38
C LEU A 203 -0.35 -0.08 -10.35
N PHE A 204 -1.49 -0.26 -11.03
CA PHE A 204 -1.99 0.73 -11.97
C PHE A 204 -2.69 1.87 -11.21
N VAL A 205 -2.49 3.10 -11.67
CA VAL A 205 -3.05 4.31 -11.04
C VAL A 205 -3.20 5.42 -12.08
N ALA A 206 -4.00 6.44 -11.78
CA ALA A 206 -4.07 7.64 -12.59
C ALA A 206 -2.68 8.28 -12.84
N PRO A 207 -2.40 8.78 -14.06
CA PRO A 207 -1.13 9.41 -14.40
C PRO A 207 -0.70 10.55 -13.45
N GLU A 208 -1.67 11.30 -12.92
CA GLU A 208 -1.46 12.43 -12.02
C GLU A 208 -0.88 11.98 -10.67
N VAL A 209 -1.33 10.83 -10.16
CA VAL A 209 -0.80 10.22 -8.93
C VAL A 209 0.63 9.76 -9.16
N LYS A 210 0.87 9.07 -10.27
CA LYS A 210 2.22 8.64 -10.65
C LYS A 210 3.17 9.85 -10.83
N ALA A 211 2.71 10.91 -11.48
CA ALA A 211 3.47 12.14 -11.66
C ALA A 211 3.76 12.83 -10.31
N LEU A 212 2.81 12.84 -9.38
CA LEU A 212 3.03 13.34 -8.02
C LEU A 212 4.16 12.58 -7.32
N PHE A 213 4.10 11.24 -7.27
CA PHE A 213 5.13 10.47 -6.58
C PHE A 213 6.48 10.51 -7.27
N CYS A 214 6.53 10.62 -8.60
CA CYS A 214 7.78 10.88 -9.30
C CYS A 214 8.40 12.24 -8.90
N ARG A 215 7.59 13.30 -8.73
CA ARG A 215 8.11 14.60 -8.25
C ARG A 215 8.60 14.53 -6.80
N LEU A 216 7.89 13.81 -5.94
CA LEU A 216 8.22 13.75 -4.51
C LEU A 216 9.39 12.82 -4.21
N HIS A 217 9.44 11.66 -4.88
CA HIS A 217 10.32 10.54 -4.51
C HIS A 217 11.24 10.07 -5.63
N GLY A 218 11.20 10.70 -6.81
CA GLY A 218 11.95 10.25 -8.00
C GLY A 218 13.48 10.31 -7.84
N ALA A 219 13.98 11.13 -6.93
CA ALA A 219 15.40 11.25 -6.62
C ALA A 219 15.87 10.30 -5.50
N GLU A 220 14.96 9.60 -4.83
CA GLU A 220 15.24 8.70 -3.70
C GLU A 220 15.53 7.28 -4.22
N PRO A 221 16.75 6.73 -4.02
CA PRO A 221 17.09 5.38 -4.48
C PRO A 221 16.18 4.28 -3.90
N GLU A 222 15.77 4.42 -2.64
CA GLU A 222 14.85 3.52 -1.94
C GLU A 222 13.44 3.48 -2.55
N SER A 223 13.07 4.51 -3.29
CA SER A 223 11.75 4.64 -3.92
C SER A 223 11.69 3.99 -5.30
N ARG A 224 12.82 3.47 -5.81
CA ARG A 224 12.94 2.93 -7.17
C ARG A 224 11.93 1.82 -7.45
N ASP A 225 11.81 0.84 -6.56
CA ASP A 225 10.95 -0.32 -6.81
C ASP A 225 9.46 0.04 -6.75
N ALA A 226 9.07 0.89 -5.79
CA ALA A 226 7.70 1.40 -5.69
C ALA A 226 7.32 2.22 -6.92
N LEU A 227 8.20 3.12 -7.36
CA LEU A 227 7.98 3.88 -8.59
C LEU A 227 7.93 2.96 -9.81
N ARG A 228 8.82 1.97 -9.93
CA ARG A 228 8.86 1.07 -11.08
C ARG A 228 7.52 0.35 -11.28
N ILE A 229 6.97 -0.25 -10.23
CA ILE A 229 5.72 -1.01 -10.34
C ILE A 229 4.50 -0.12 -10.50
N LEU A 230 4.59 1.17 -10.16
CA LEU A 230 3.48 2.12 -10.30
C LEU A 230 3.32 2.49 -11.78
N ARG A 231 2.23 2.02 -12.40
CA ARG A 231 1.97 2.14 -13.84
C ARG A 231 0.83 3.13 -14.09
N PRO A 232 1.05 4.21 -14.87
CA PRO A 232 -0.02 5.12 -15.23
C PRO A 232 -1.04 4.39 -16.12
N ALA A 233 -2.34 4.54 -15.83
CA ALA A 233 -3.44 3.97 -16.60
C ALA A 233 -4.69 4.87 -16.51
N ALA A 234 -5.47 4.94 -17.59
CA ALA A 234 -6.74 5.66 -17.61
C ALA A 234 -7.77 5.00 -16.69
N HIS A 235 -8.74 5.78 -16.19
CA HIS A 235 -9.86 5.30 -15.35
C HIS A 235 -9.46 4.73 -13.98
N HIS A 236 -8.30 5.11 -13.44
CA HIS A 236 -7.83 4.73 -12.10
C HIS A 236 -7.73 5.98 -11.18
N SER A 237 -8.75 6.85 -11.25
CA SER A 237 -8.84 8.10 -10.50
C SER A 237 -9.17 7.91 -9.02
N ASP A 238 -9.70 6.74 -8.65
CA ASP A 238 -10.26 6.41 -7.33
C ASP A 238 -9.59 5.21 -6.65
N HIS A 239 -8.81 4.41 -7.39
CA HIS A 239 -8.17 3.21 -6.86
C HIS A 239 -6.80 2.93 -7.49
N TYR A 240 -6.03 2.12 -6.76
CA TYR A 240 -4.96 1.32 -7.31
C TYR A 240 -5.50 -0.01 -7.81
N HIS A 241 -5.10 -0.42 -9.00
CA HIS A 241 -5.26 -1.80 -9.47
C HIS A 241 -3.96 -2.56 -9.21
N LEU A 242 -3.95 -3.44 -8.23
CA LEU A 242 -2.82 -4.30 -7.92
C LEU A 242 -2.87 -5.57 -8.77
N ARG A 243 -1.72 -5.94 -9.35
CA ARG A 243 -1.55 -7.19 -10.09
C ARG A 243 -0.33 -7.97 -9.62
N LEU A 244 -0.51 -9.26 -9.37
CA LEU A 244 0.57 -10.20 -9.09
C LEU A 244 1.19 -10.79 -10.38
N ARG A 245 2.44 -11.22 -10.26
CA ARG A 245 3.06 -12.19 -11.18
C ARG A 245 2.36 -13.54 -11.07
N CYS A 246 2.47 -14.36 -12.10
CA CYS A 246 2.12 -15.77 -12.00
C CYS A 246 2.93 -16.45 -10.88
N PRO A 247 2.30 -17.10 -9.90
CA PRO A 247 3.00 -17.89 -8.90
C PRO A 247 3.82 -19.01 -9.56
N ALA A 248 5.00 -19.32 -9.02
CA ALA A 248 5.92 -20.29 -9.64
C ALA A 248 5.32 -21.71 -9.78
N GLY A 249 4.36 -22.07 -8.91
CA GLY A 249 3.65 -23.35 -8.98
C GLY A 249 2.56 -23.42 -10.06
N ASP A 250 2.10 -22.27 -10.56
CA ASP A 250 0.95 -22.16 -11.45
C ASP A 250 1.39 -22.29 -12.92
N ARG A 251 1.76 -23.51 -13.30
CA ARG A 251 2.28 -23.83 -14.65
C ARG A 251 1.33 -23.50 -15.82
N ARG A 252 0.06 -23.24 -15.54
CA ARG A 252 -0.95 -22.85 -16.55
C ARG A 252 -1.30 -21.36 -16.51
N CYS A 253 -0.68 -20.58 -15.63
CA CYS A 253 -0.78 -19.14 -15.64
C CYS A 253 0.05 -18.58 -16.80
N VAL A 254 -0.52 -17.61 -17.53
CA VAL A 254 0.14 -16.96 -18.65
C VAL A 254 0.59 -15.57 -18.19
N PRO A 255 1.91 -15.34 -18.02
CA PRO A 255 2.42 -14.06 -17.58
C PRO A 255 2.33 -13.01 -18.69
N GLN A 256 2.36 -11.75 -18.29
CA GLN A 256 2.54 -10.60 -19.18
C GLN A 256 4.04 -10.25 -19.32
N ALA A 257 4.38 -9.34 -20.23
CA ALA A 257 5.75 -8.84 -20.33
C ALA A 257 6.20 -8.19 -19.00
N PRO A 258 7.48 -8.31 -18.61
CA PRO A 258 7.97 -7.66 -17.40
C PRO A 258 7.85 -6.14 -17.49
N VAL A 259 7.67 -5.47 -16.35
CA VAL A 259 7.78 -4.00 -16.29
C VAL A 259 9.20 -3.59 -16.68
N ALA A 260 9.33 -2.59 -17.54
CA ALA A 260 10.62 -2.03 -17.93
C ALA A 260 11.50 -1.66 -16.72
N GLU A 261 12.82 -1.66 -16.93
CA GLU A 261 13.76 -1.19 -15.92
C GLU A 261 13.59 0.32 -15.64
N GLY A 262 14.02 0.74 -14.45
CA GLY A 262 13.94 2.14 -14.01
C GLY A 262 12.63 2.50 -13.32
N THR A 263 12.50 3.76 -12.92
CA THR A 263 11.35 4.28 -12.16
C THR A 263 10.14 4.58 -13.04
N GLY A 264 10.34 4.71 -14.35
CA GLY A 264 9.32 5.19 -15.28
C GLY A 264 8.85 6.62 -14.98
N CYS A 265 9.71 7.45 -14.37
CA CYS A 265 9.44 8.86 -14.12
C CYS A 265 9.87 9.76 -15.28
N ASP A 266 10.77 9.29 -16.14
CA ASP A 266 11.17 9.97 -17.36
C ASP A 266 9.95 10.06 -18.30
N GLY A 267 9.59 11.28 -18.73
CA GLY A 267 8.48 11.51 -19.66
C GLY A 267 7.07 11.50 -19.05
N ILE A 268 6.92 11.34 -17.72
CA ILE A 268 5.59 11.27 -17.07
C ILE A 268 4.73 12.54 -17.26
N GLY A 269 5.36 13.68 -17.55
CA GLY A 269 4.67 14.94 -17.86
C GLY A 269 4.02 14.99 -19.26
N ALA A 270 4.27 14.02 -20.13
CA ALA A 270 3.77 13.96 -21.51
C ALA A 270 2.70 12.87 -21.74
N LEU A 271 2.38 12.04 -20.74
CA LEU A 271 1.57 10.82 -20.89
C LEU A 271 0.05 11.01 -20.99
N GLY A 272 -0.42 12.24 -21.19
CA GLY A 272 -1.86 12.50 -21.43
C GLY A 272 -2.39 11.90 -22.73
N GLU A 273 -1.52 11.50 -23.67
CA GLU A 273 -1.94 11.13 -25.04
C GLU A 273 -1.65 9.67 -25.45
N GLU A 274 -0.96 8.84 -24.63
CA GLU A 274 -0.41 7.55 -25.12
C GLU A 274 -0.91 6.28 -24.37
N LEU A 275 -1.92 6.39 -23.51
CA LEU A 275 -2.35 5.28 -22.63
C LEU A 275 -3.54 4.45 -23.15
N ASP A 276 -3.85 4.52 -24.44
CA ASP A 276 -4.92 3.72 -25.07
C ASP A 276 -4.36 2.57 -25.95
N SER A 277 -3.19 2.02 -25.61
CA SER A 277 -2.70 0.81 -26.30
C SER A 277 -3.28 -0.46 -25.64
N PRO A 278 -4.08 -1.26 -26.35
CA PRO A 278 -4.54 -2.55 -25.86
C PRO A 278 -3.49 -3.61 -26.20
N ASP A 279 -2.76 -4.09 -25.20
CA ASP A 279 -2.04 -5.37 -25.25
C ASP A 279 -2.55 -6.31 -24.15
#